data_AF-A0A9P0Z4S2-F1
#
_entry.id   AF-A0A9P0Z4S2-F1
#
_cell.length_a   1.000
_cell.length_b   1.000
_cell.length_c   1.000
_cell.angle_alpha   90.00
_cell.angle_beta   90.00
_cell.angle_gamma   90.00
#
_symmetry.space_group_name_H-M   'P 1'
#
loop_
_entity.id
_entity.type
_entity.pdbx_description
1 polymer ?
#
loop_
_entity_poly.entity_id
_entity_poly.type
_entity_poly.pdbx_seq_one_letter_code
_entity_poly.pdbx_strand_id
1 'polypeptide(L)'
;MIGYADLQSGLYIYNTSKLFLSNKLSLVNSANIPSLDNKNDVWHYRLGHLPFNKLKSIVDCTAHPHMNKNILCDICHFAKQKRLPFPDNTSYASHAFDLVHMDVWGPFRVQSYSGFRYFLTIVDDHTRCTWVFMMKTKSEVKFHMMNFYNLINTQFHTKIKIIRTDNGTEFIFPNFYNTHGIIHQLSCVET
;
A
#
# COMPACT_ATOMS: atom_id res chain seq x y z
N MET A 1 23.31 -2.26 27.80
CA MET A 1 22.61 -1.37 28.75
C MET A 1 23.12 0.06 28.50
N ILE A 2 22.27 0.99 28.05
CA ILE A 2 22.64 2.28 27.41
C ILE A 2 22.87 3.39 28.47
N GLY A 3 23.62 3.07 29.53
CA GLY A 3 23.97 4.02 30.61
C GLY A 3 22.90 4.19 31.69
N TYR A 4 23.33 4.79 32.82
CA TYR A 4 22.48 5.10 33.99
C TYR A 4 22.10 6.58 33.97
N ALA A 5 20.84 6.89 34.22
CA ALA A 5 20.31 8.25 34.36
C ALA A 5 19.49 8.34 35.66
N ASP A 6 19.55 9.50 36.32
CA ASP A 6 18.82 9.75 37.57
C ASP A 6 17.43 10.33 37.23
N LEU A 7 16.37 9.77 37.81
CA LEU A 7 15.00 10.28 37.62
C LEU A 7 14.75 11.43 38.61
N GLN A 8 14.50 12.63 38.09
CA GLN A 8 14.09 13.78 38.88
C GLN A 8 12.85 14.43 38.28
N SER A 9 11.80 14.58 39.09
CA SER A 9 10.54 15.24 38.71
C SER A 9 9.92 14.69 37.40
N GLY A 10 10.04 13.37 37.18
CA GLY A 10 9.49 12.70 35.99
C GLY A 10 10.37 12.77 34.74
N LEU A 11 11.55 13.38 34.82
CA LEU A 11 12.53 13.45 33.73
C LEU A 11 13.79 12.68 34.10
N TYR A 12 14.32 11.91 33.15
CA TYR A 12 15.61 11.24 33.30
C TYR A 12 16.75 12.21 32.96
N ILE A 13 17.53 12.58 33.97
CA ILE A 13 18.64 13.53 33.85
C ILE A 13 19.94 12.74 33.75
N TYR A 14 20.67 12.97 32.66
CA TYR A 14 21.96 12.35 32.41
C TYR A 14 23.08 13.27 32.90
N ASN A 15 23.79 12.85 33.95
CA ASN A 15 24.82 13.69 34.57
C ASN A 15 26.20 13.45 33.93
N THR A 16 26.61 14.37 33.04
CA THR A 16 27.86 14.31 32.28
C THR A 16 29.13 14.45 33.14
N SER A 17 29.01 14.96 34.37
CA SER A 17 30.15 15.12 35.28
C SER A 17 30.74 13.81 35.81
N LYS A 18 29.94 12.72 35.85
CA LYS A 18 30.39 11.39 36.33
C LYS A 18 31.28 10.64 35.31
N LEU A 19 31.37 11.10 34.06
CA LEU A 19 32.15 10.45 33.00
C LEU A 19 33.67 10.70 33.10
N PHE A 20 34.09 11.79 33.76
CA PHE A 20 35.51 12.16 33.78
C PHE A 20 36.37 11.37 34.79
N LEU A 21 35.77 10.56 35.68
CA LEU A 21 36.52 9.85 36.73
C LEU A 21 36.68 8.34 36.53
N SER A 22 36.15 7.74 35.47
CA SER A 22 36.28 6.29 35.23
C SER A 22 36.87 5.97 33.86
N ASN A 23 38.12 6.42 33.66
CA ASN A 23 39.01 5.78 32.69
C ASN A 23 39.37 4.36 33.17
N LYS A 24 38.48 3.40 32.90
CA LYS A 24 38.80 1.99 32.71
C LYS A 24 37.76 1.42 31.74
N LEU A 25 38.12 1.40 30.46
CA LEU A 25 37.38 0.70 29.43
C LEU A 25 37.25 -0.78 29.83
N SER A 26 36.05 -1.22 30.17
CA SER A 26 35.68 -2.64 30.14
C SER A 26 35.01 -2.92 28.80
N LEU A 27 35.60 -3.85 28.05
CA LEU A 27 35.03 -4.43 26.84
C LEU A 27 33.63 -4.98 27.16
N VAL A 28 32.62 -4.52 26.41
CA VAL A 28 31.28 -5.11 26.45
C VAL A 28 31.10 -5.97 25.21
N ASN A 29 30.79 -7.24 25.45
CA ASN A 29 30.63 -8.32 24.49
C ASN A 29 29.74 -7.94 23.29
N SER A 30 30.28 -8.21 22.11
CA SER A 30 29.63 -8.12 20.81
C SER A 30 28.47 -9.12 20.73
N ALA A 31 27.26 -8.62 20.45
CA ALA A 31 26.26 -9.42 19.74
C ALA A 31 26.85 -9.84 18.39
N ASN A 32 26.55 -11.06 17.93
CA ASN A 32 26.98 -11.59 16.64
C ASN A 32 26.45 -10.73 15.49
N ILE A 33 27.23 -9.71 15.13
CA ILE A 33 27.11 -8.97 13.89
C ILE A 33 27.86 -9.84 12.86
N PRO A 34 27.23 -10.27 11.77
CA PRO A 34 27.95 -10.97 10.71
C PRO A 34 29.11 -10.07 10.30
N SER A 35 30.33 -10.61 10.33
CA SER A 35 31.57 -9.89 10.09
C SER A 35 31.60 -9.35 8.67
N LEU A 36 31.00 -8.17 8.48
CA LEU A 36 31.21 -7.34 7.31
C LEU A 36 32.43 -6.48 7.61
N ASP A 37 33.54 -6.86 6.99
CA ASP A 37 34.86 -6.25 7.12
C ASP A 37 34.93 -4.87 6.46
N ASN A 38 34.06 -3.94 6.90
CA ASN A 38 34.01 -2.56 6.43
C ASN A 38 33.78 -1.64 7.63
N LYS A 39 34.88 -1.31 8.34
CA LYS A 39 34.92 -0.54 9.59
C LYS A 39 34.35 0.89 9.52
N ASN A 40 33.78 1.33 8.41
CA ASN A 40 33.49 2.75 8.20
C ASN A 40 32.04 3.21 8.46
N ASP A 41 31.09 2.34 8.88
CA ASP A 41 29.69 2.79 8.99
C ASP A 41 28.88 2.26 10.18
N VAL A 42 29.57 1.92 11.29
CA VAL A 42 28.90 1.53 12.55
C VAL A 42 27.85 2.58 12.99
N TRP A 43 28.10 3.87 12.75
CA TRP A 43 27.15 4.94 13.06
C TRP A 43 25.92 4.93 12.17
N HIS A 44 26.04 4.57 10.88
CA HIS A 44 24.89 4.43 9.98
C HIS A 44 23.91 3.38 10.51
N TYR A 45 24.43 2.22 10.95
CA TYR A 45 23.61 1.18 11.56
C TYR A 45 23.05 1.59 12.94
N ARG A 46 23.88 2.17 13.83
CA ARG A 46 23.45 2.57 15.19
C ARG A 46 22.40 3.68 15.20
N LEU A 47 22.40 4.56 14.21
CA LEU A 47 21.44 5.67 14.09
C LEU A 47 20.23 5.31 13.21
N GLY A 48 19.97 4.02 13.01
CA GLY A 48 18.79 3.55 12.28
C GLY A 48 18.84 3.86 10.79
N HIS A 49 19.97 3.59 10.14
CA HIS A 49 20.16 3.78 8.70
C HIS A 49 20.01 5.23 8.23
N LEU A 50 20.47 6.16 9.08
CA LEU A 50 20.45 7.59 8.81
C LEU A 50 21.15 7.88 7.46
N PRO A 51 20.54 8.67 6.56
CA PRO A 51 21.15 9.04 5.28
C PRO A 51 22.55 9.62 5.45
N PHE A 52 23.49 9.23 4.58
CA PHE A 52 24.90 9.63 4.69
C PHE A 52 25.12 11.14 4.69
N ASN A 53 24.31 11.90 3.97
CA ASN A 53 24.36 13.37 3.98
C ASN A 53 24.04 13.95 5.37
N LYS A 54 23.10 13.35 6.11
CA LYS A 54 22.78 13.74 7.50
C LYS A 54 23.79 13.19 8.50
N LEU A 55 24.33 12.01 8.24
CA LEU A 55 25.34 11.42 9.10
C LEU A 55 26.64 12.24 9.07
N LYS A 56 27.01 12.78 7.90
CA LYS A 56 28.14 13.71 7.75
C LYS A 56 28.03 14.93 8.69
N SER A 57 26.87 15.58 8.77
CA SER A 57 26.69 16.74 9.66
C SER A 57 26.85 16.42 11.15
N ILE A 58 26.66 15.15 11.55
CA ILE A 58 26.87 14.70 12.93
C ILE A 58 28.35 14.39 13.15
N VAL A 59 28.99 13.73 12.17
CA VAL A 59 30.39 13.34 12.23
C VAL A 59 31.30 14.58 12.22
N ASP A 60 30.98 15.62 11.45
CA ASP A 60 31.75 16.88 11.42
C ASP A 60 31.80 17.57 12.81
N CYS A 61 30.85 17.26 13.72
CA CYS A 61 30.84 17.73 15.11
C CYS A 61 31.62 16.83 16.09
N THR A 62 32.11 15.67 15.65
CA THR A 62 32.78 14.67 16.49
C THR A 62 34.16 14.31 15.92
N ALA A 63 35.21 14.37 16.73
CA ALA A 63 36.60 14.32 16.26
C ALA A 63 37.10 12.91 15.82
N HIS A 64 36.34 12.12 15.06
CA HIS A 64 36.81 10.82 14.53
C HIS A 64 36.45 10.60 13.05
N PRO A 65 37.35 9.99 12.25
CA PRO A 65 37.40 10.17 10.80
C PRO A 65 36.96 8.96 9.98
N HIS A 66 36.81 9.20 8.67
CA HIS A 66 36.58 8.26 7.57
C HIS A 66 35.16 7.69 7.39
N MET A 67 34.29 8.56 6.90
CA MET A 67 33.07 8.19 6.17
C MET A 67 33.43 7.81 4.73
N ASN A 68 33.21 6.55 4.35
CA ASN A 68 33.38 6.15 2.96
C ASN A 68 32.11 6.50 2.18
N LYS A 69 32.19 7.46 1.26
CA LYS A 69 31.03 8.05 0.55
C LYS A 69 30.24 7.05 -0.31
N ASN A 70 30.79 5.86 -0.56
CA ASN A 70 30.25 4.87 -1.48
C ASN A 70 29.80 3.57 -0.78
N ILE A 71 29.43 3.61 0.50
CA ILE A 71 28.91 2.41 1.17
C ILE A 71 27.48 2.14 0.70
N LEU A 72 27.34 1.06 -0.05
CA LEU A 72 26.07 0.49 -0.43
C LEU A 72 25.53 -0.27 0.78
N CYS A 73 24.42 0.21 1.33
CA CYS A 73 23.70 -0.49 2.39
C CYS A 73 22.50 -1.21 1.78
N ASP A 74 22.57 -2.53 1.69
CA ASP A 74 21.49 -3.35 1.10
C ASP A 74 20.16 -3.15 1.83
N ILE A 75 20.20 -3.02 3.16
CA ILE A 75 19.01 -2.75 3.99
C ILE A 75 18.36 -1.43 3.58
N CYS A 76 19.16 -0.37 3.38
CA CYS A 76 18.63 0.91 2.89
C CYS A 76 18.03 0.79 1.49
N HIS A 77 18.67 0.03 0.60
CA HIS A 77 18.17 -0.17 -0.75
C HIS A 77 16.81 -0.86 -0.74
N PHE A 78 16.69 -2.01 -0.05
CA PHE A 78 15.41 -2.72 0.03
C PHE A 78 14.33 -1.90 0.75
N ALA A 79 14.67 -1.19 1.83
CA ALA A 79 13.70 -0.40 2.58
C ALA A 79 13.26 0.89 1.87
N LYS A 80 14.12 1.49 1.04
CA LYS A 80 13.84 2.75 0.31
C LYS A 80 13.52 2.53 -1.16
N GLN A 81 13.49 1.28 -1.62
CA GLN A 81 13.10 0.97 -2.98
C GLN A 81 11.64 1.40 -3.18
N LYS A 82 11.46 2.49 -3.92
CA LYS A 82 10.17 2.92 -4.40
C LYS A 82 9.82 2.14 -5.66
N ARG A 83 8.55 1.76 -5.80
CA ARG A 83 8.01 1.32 -7.09
C ARG A 83 8.23 2.44 -8.10
N LEU A 84 8.69 2.09 -9.31
CA LEU A 84 8.78 3.06 -10.40
C LEU A 84 7.38 3.60 -10.72
N PRO A 85 7.25 4.85 -11.19
CA PRO A 85 5.97 5.37 -11.66
C PRO A 85 5.39 4.43 -12.72
N PHE A 86 4.07 4.23 -12.68
CA PHE A 86 3.38 3.53 -13.73
C PHE A 86 3.36 4.40 -14.99
N PRO A 87 3.51 3.81 -16.19
CA PRO A 87 3.30 4.55 -17.42
C PRO A 87 1.83 4.98 -17.52
N ASP A 88 1.60 6.15 -18.11
CA ASP A 88 0.24 6.57 -18.45
C ASP A 88 -0.35 5.57 -19.45
N ASN A 89 -1.55 5.09 -19.17
CA ASN A 89 -2.24 4.15 -20.04
C ASN A 89 -3.44 4.82 -20.67
N THR A 90 -3.45 4.92 -22.01
CA THR A 90 -4.56 5.49 -22.80
C THR A 90 -5.49 4.40 -23.34
N SER A 91 -5.59 3.27 -22.66
CA SER A 91 -6.50 2.20 -23.08
C SER A 91 -7.94 2.56 -22.70
N TYR A 92 -8.77 2.81 -23.71
CA TYR A 92 -10.21 3.01 -23.58
C TYR A 92 -10.93 2.03 -24.50
N ALA A 93 -12.09 1.56 -24.07
CA ALA A 93 -13.04 0.89 -24.94
C ALA A 93 -13.36 1.75 -26.17
N SER A 94 -13.53 1.14 -27.34
CA SER A 94 -13.80 1.86 -28.59
C SER A 94 -15.28 2.29 -28.72
N HIS A 95 -16.20 1.54 -28.12
CA HIS A 95 -17.63 1.85 -28.13
C HIS A 95 -18.23 1.68 -26.74
N ALA A 96 -19.37 2.32 -26.51
CA ALA A 96 -20.16 2.14 -25.30
C ALA A 96 -20.50 0.66 -25.09
N PHE A 97 -20.33 0.18 -23.85
CA PHE A 97 -20.60 -1.19 -23.39
C PHE A 97 -19.66 -2.28 -23.96
N ASP A 98 -18.59 -1.90 -24.68
CA ASP A 98 -17.52 -2.86 -25.04
C ASP A 98 -16.81 -3.38 -23.77
N LEU A 99 -16.62 -2.52 -22.77
CA LEU A 99 -16.06 -2.86 -21.47
C LEU A 99 -16.79 -2.09 -20.37
N VAL A 100 -17.29 -2.82 -19.39
CA VAL A 100 -17.95 -2.26 -18.21
C VAL A 100 -17.20 -2.73 -16.97
N HIS A 101 -16.88 -1.79 -16.07
CA HIS A 101 -16.27 -2.07 -14.78
C HIS A 101 -17.35 -2.11 -13.70
N MET A 102 -17.27 -3.05 -12.77
CA MET A 102 -18.22 -3.15 -11.66
C MET A 102 -17.47 -3.31 -10.34
N ASP A 103 -17.95 -2.61 -9.32
CA ASP A 103 -17.41 -2.69 -7.96
C ASP A 103 -18.53 -2.57 -6.92
N VAL A 104 -18.41 -3.30 -5.82
CA VAL A 104 -19.33 -3.25 -4.70
C VAL A 104 -18.68 -2.55 -3.53
N TRP A 105 -19.26 -1.41 -3.17
CA TRP A 105 -18.84 -0.69 -1.99
C TRP A 105 -19.70 -1.04 -0.78
N GLY A 106 -19.05 -1.18 0.38
CA GLY A 106 -19.69 -1.34 1.68
C GLY A 106 -19.07 -2.46 2.53
N PRO A 107 -19.63 -2.73 3.71
CA PRO A 107 -20.86 -2.14 4.23
C PRO A 107 -20.71 -0.69 4.71
N PHE A 108 -21.74 0.14 4.53
CA PHE A 108 -21.87 1.42 5.24
C PHE A 108 -21.82 1.17 6.75
N ARG A 109 -21.13 2.07 7.47
CA ARG A 109 -21.14 2.10 8.93
C ARG A 109 -22.54 2.37 9.48
N VAL A 110 -23.27 3.28 8.84
CA VAL A 110 -24.65 3.64 9.20
C VAL A 110 -25.55 3.26 8.04
N GLN A 111 -26.57 2.46 8.30
CA GLN A 111 -27.57 2.11 7.29
C GLN A 111 -28.32 3.35 6.80
N SER A 112 -28.72 3.35 5.53
CA SER A 112 -29.63 4.38 5.04
C SER A 112 -31.01 4.26 5.71
N TYR A 113 -31.84 5.29 5.55
CA TYR A 113 -33.22 5.29 6.07
C TYR A 113 -34.02 4.04 5.64
N SER A 114 -33.82 3.59 4.40
CA SER A 114 -34.50 2.40 3.85
C SER A 114 -33.75 1.07 4.10
N GLY A 115 -32.70 1.10 4.91
CA GLY A 115 -31.95 -0.09 5.35
C GLY A 115 -30.87 -0.59 4.37
N PHE A 116 -30.45 0.23 3.40
CA PHE A 116 -29.36 -0.14 2.48
C PHE A 116 -27.99 -0.04 3.18
N ARG A 117 -27.11 -0.99 2.87
CA ARG A 117 -25.76 -1.11 3.46
C ARG A 117 -24.66 -1.23 2.42
N TYR A 118 -24.98 -1.48 1.17
CA TYR A 118 -24.01 -1.60 0.09
C TYR A 118 -24.49 -0.78 -1.11
N PHE A 119 -23.59 -0.50 -2.05
CA PHE A 119 -24.01 -0.10 -3.38
C PHE A 119 -23.11 -0.75 -4.44
N LEU A 120 -23.72 -1.14 -5.55
CA LEU A 120 -23.05 -1.61 -6.74
C LEU A 120 -22.83 -0.40 -7.64
N THR A 121 -21.59 -0.16 -8.02
CA THR A 121 -21.22 0.77 -9.08
C THR A 121 -20.98 0.02 -10.36
N ILE A 122 -21.48 0.56 -11.47
CA ILE A 122 -21.26 0.05 -12.81
C ILE A 122 -20.78 1.23 -13.65
N VAL A 123 -19.60 1.14 -14.23
CA VAL A 123 -18.95 2.23 -14.99
C VAL A 123 -18.66 1.74 -16.40
N ASP A 124 -19.22 2.42 -17.40
CA ASP A 124 -18.85 2.17 -18.80
C ASP A 124 -17.47 2.79 -19.10
N ASP A 125 -16.59 2.01 -19.72
CA ASP A 125 -15.21 2.44 -19.94
C ASP A 125 -15.08 3.50 -21.05
N HIS A 126 -15.96 3.49 -22.05
CA HIS A 126 -15.92 4.43 -23.17
C HIS A 126 -16.56 5.78 -22.79
N THR A 127 -17.81 5.78 -22.33
CA THR A 127 -18.58 7.00 -22.04
C THR A 127 -18.31 7.58 -20.66
N ARG A 128 -17.72 6.80 -19.75
CA ARG A 128 -17.58 7.13 -18.32
C ARG A 128 -18.92 7.31 -17.59
N CYS A 129 -20.04 6.93 -18.21
CA CYS A 129 -21.32 6.88 -17.53
C CYS A 129 -21.26 5.89 -16.37
N THR A 130 -21.82 6.29 -15.23
CA THR A 130 -21.83 5.51 -13.99
C THR A 130 -23.26 5.29 -13.52
N TRP A 131 -23.60 4.05 -13.25
CA TRP A 131 -24.85 3.64 -12.61
C TRP A 131 -24.57 3.18 -11.20
N VAL A 132 -25.44 3.55 -10.27
CA VAL A 132 -25.33 3.18 -8.85
C VAL A 132 -26.61 2.50 -8.41
N PHE A 133 -26.49 1.30 -7.85
CA PHE A 133 -27.61 0.53 -7.31
C PHE A 133 -27.41 0.30 -5.82
N MET A 134 -28.34 0.80 -5.01
CA MET A 134 -28.34 0.58 -3.56
C MET A 134 -28.80 -0.84 -3.22
N MET A 135 -28.10 -1.51 -2.29
CA MET A 135 -28.34 -2.91 -1.92
C MET A 135 -28.34 -3.10 -0.41
N LYS A 136 -29.16 -4.04 0.10
CA LYS A 136 -29.16 -4.41 1.53
C LYS A 136 -28.12 -5.50 1.79
N THR A 137 -27.95 -6.43 0.85
CA THR A 137 -26.94 -7.49 0.90
C THR A 137 -26.12 -7.57 -0.40
N LYS A 138 -24.90 -8.12 -0.33
CA LYS A 138 -24.06 -8.37 -1.51
C LYS A 138 -24.67 -9.38 -2.50
N SER A 139 -25.58 -10.26 -2.04
CA SER A 139 -26.24 -11.24 -2.91
C SER A 139 -27.17 -10.60 -3.95
N GLU A 140 -27.57 -9.34 -3.75
CA GLU A 140 -28.41 -8.58 -4.70
C GLU A 140 -27.66 -8.19 -5.99
N VAL A 141 -26.33 -8.29 -6.02
CA VAL A 141 -25.49 -7.94 -7.18
C VAL A 141 -25.95 -8.66 -8.45
N LYS A 142 -26.20 -9.97 -8.37
CA LYS A 142 -26.65 -10.77 -9.52
C LYS A 142 -27.98 -10.27 -10.08
N PHE A 143 -28.90 -9.86 -9.20
CA PHE A 143 -30.20 -9.33 -9.61
C PHE A 143 -30.06 -7.98 -10.33
N HIS A 144 -29.30 -7.05 -9.75
CA HIS A 144 -29.05 -5.75 -10.38
C HIS A 144 -28.33 -5.88 -11.71
N MET A 145 -27.36 -6.79 -11.80
CA MET A 145 -26.60 -7.03 -13.02
C MET A 145 -27.47 -7.61 -14.14
N MET A 146 -28.36 -8.58 -13.84
CA MET A 146 -29.34 -9.10 -14.83
C MET A 146 -30.26 -7.98 -15.35
N ASN A 147 -30.76 -7.13 -14.45
CA ASN A 147 -31.61 -6.00 -14.84
C ASN A 147 -30.84 -4.98 -15.67
N PHE A 148 -29.58 -4.70 -15.31
CA PHE A 148 -28.70 -3.82 -16.05
C PHE A 148 -28.45 -4.35 -17.47
N TYR A 149 -28.15 -5.64 -17.62
CA TYR A 149 -27.98 -6.26 -18.94
C TYR A 149 -29.23 -6.09 -19.83
N ASN A 150 -30.43 -6.31 -19.27
CA ASN A 150 -31.69 -6.10 -19.99
C ASN A 150 -31.93 -4.63 -20.33
N LEU A 151 -31.58 -3.70 -19.44
CA LEU A 151 -31.64 -2.26 -19.68
C LEU A 151 -30.76 -1.88 -20.88
N ILE A 152 -29.52 -2.40 -20.94
CA ILE A 152 -28.60 -2.10 -22.05
C ILE A 152 -29.15 -2.62 -23.38
N ASN A 153 -29.64 -3.86 -23.41
CA ASN A 153 -30.24 -4.44 -24.62
C ASN A 153 -31.45 -3.64 -25.14
N THR A 154 -32.28 -3.11 -24.23
CA THR A 154 -33.55 -2.47 -24.60
C THR A 154 -33.41 -0.97 -24.87
N GLN A 155 -32.72 -0.23 -23.99
CA GLN A 155 -32.65 1.24 -24.08
C GLN A 155 -31.52 1.72 -24.98
N PHE A 156 -30.44 0.95 -25.08
CA PHE A 156 -29.26 1.34 -25.85
C PHE A 156 -29.14 0.53 -27.14
N HIS A 157 -29.92 -0.56 -27.30
CA HIS A 157 -29.84 -1.47 -28.44
C HIS A 157 -28.41 -2.00 -28.70
N THR A 158 -27.64 -2.15 -27.62
CA THR A 158 -26.28 -2.71 -27.64
C THR A 158 -26.18 -3.91 -26.70
N LYS A 159 -25.05 -4.63 -26.75
CA LYS A 159 -24.75 -5.73 -25.84
C LYS A 159 -23.47 -5.43 -25.09
N ILE A 160 -23.43 -5.81 -23.82
CA ILE A 160 -22.20 -5.77 -23.01
C ILE A 160 -21.27 -6.88 -23.52
N LYS A 161 -20.04 -6.55 -23.90
CA LYS A 161 -19.07 -7.55 -24.38
C LYS A 161 -18.17 -8.07 -23.25
N ILE A 162 -17.62 -7.16 -22.46
CA ILE A 162 -16.68 -7.49 -21.38
C ILE A 162 -17.16 -6.86 -20.09
N ILE A 163 -17.21 -7.65 -19.02
CA ILE A 163 -17.40 -7.17 -17.66
C ILE A 163 -16.09 -7.38 -16.91
N ARG A 164 -15.57 -6.32 -16.28
CA ARG A 164 -14.39 -6.39 -15.42
C ARG A 164 -14.78 -6.09 -13.98
N THR A 165 -14.42 -7.00 -13.08
CA THR A 165 -14.69 -6.86 -11.64
C THR A 165 -13.41 -7.10 -10.86
N ASP A 166 -13.45 -6.83 -9.56
CA ASP A 166 -12.48 -7.39 -8.65
C ASP A 166 -12.67 -8.91 -8.47
N ASN A 167 -11.86 -9.51 -7.61
CA ASN A 167 -11.97 -10.93 -7.24
C ASN A 167 -13.08 -11.20 -6.21
N GLY A 168 -14.07 -10.30 -6.09
CA GLY A 168 -15.21 -10.43 -5.19
C GLY A 168 -16.07 -11.66 -5.53
N THR A 169 -16.47 -12.40 -4.51
CA THR A 169 -17.25 -13.64 -4.67
C THR A 169 -18.67 -13.36 -5.16
N GLU A 170 -19.18 -12.16 -4.91
CA GLU A 170 -20.46 -11.67 -5.41
C GLU A 170 -20.57 -11.66 -6.94
N PHE A 171 -19.43 -11.62 -7.66
CA PHE A 171 -19.38 -11.59 -9.12
C PHE A 171 -19.23 -12.97 -9.78
N ILE A 172 -19.16 -14.04 -8.98
CA ILE A 172 -18.95 -15.41 -9.46
C ILE A 172 -20.29 -16.04 -9.87
N PHE A 173 -20.70 -15.81 -11.12
CA PHE A 173 -21.89 -16.43 -11.71
C PHE A 173 -21.66 -16.85 -13.18
N PRO A 174 -20.79 -17.85 -13.44
CA PRO A 174 -20.33 -18.22 -14.79
C PRO A 174 -21.45 -18.56 -15.77
N ASN A 175 -22.55 -19.15 -15.29
CA ASN A 175 -23.68 -19.49 -16.14
C ASN A 175 -24.25 -18.24 -16.83
N PHE A 176 -24.38 -17.12 -16.12
CA PHE A 176 -24.92 -15.89 -16.71
C PHE A 176 -23.98 -15.33 -17.79
N TYR A 177 -22.67 -15.33 -17.54
CA TYR A 177 -21.70 -14.81 -18.51
C TYR A 177 -21.70 -15.67 -19.78
N ASN A 178 -21.70 -17.00 -19.61
CA ASN A 178 -21.72 -17.95 -20.72
C ASN A 178 -23.01 -17.87 -21.54
N THR A 179 -24.19 -17.77 -20.90
CA THR A 179 -25.48 -17.72 -21.62
C THR A 179 -25.63 -16.46 -22.47
N HIS A 180 -24.97 -15.37 -22.09
CA HIS A 180 -25.06 -14.09 -22.78
C HIS A 180 -23.83 -13.76 -23.64
N GLY A 181 -22.82 -14.65 -23.65
CA GLY A 181 -21.57 -14.45 -24.40
C GLY A 181 -20.71 -13.30 -23.87
N ILE A 182 -20.79 -13.02 -22.56
CA ILE A 182 -20.02 -11.96 -21.90
C ILE A 182 -18.68 -12.53 -21.42
N ILE A 183 -17.59 -11.83 -21.72
CA ILE A 183 -16.27 -12.18 -21.19
C ILE A 183 -16.12 -11.54 -19.80
N HIS A 184 -15.98 -12.36 -18.77
CA HIS A 184 -15.68 -11.89 -17.42
C HIS A 184 -14.17 -11.79 -17.20
N GLN A 185 -13.69 -10.60 -16.86
CA GLN A 185 -12.30 -10.30 -16.53
C GLN A 185 -12.17 -9.96 -15.05
N LEU A 186 -11.09 -10.42 -14.43
CA LEU A 186 -10.78 -10.15 -13.03
C LEU A 186 -9.59 -9.19 -12.95
N SER A 187 -9.63 -8.29 -11.97
CA SER A 187 -8.47 -7.44 -11.66
C SER A 187 -7.30 -8.26 -11.10
N CYS A 188 -6.09 -7.73 -11.27
CA CYS A 188 -4.90 -8.36 -10.71
C CYS A 188 -5.00 -8.37 -9.18
N VAL A 189 -4.62 -9.50 -8.58
CA VAL A 189 -4.54 -9.65 -7.12
C VAL A 189 -3.36 -8.81 -6.62
N GLU A 190 -3.56 -8.01 -5.56
CA GLU A 190 -2.50 -7.22 -4.89
C GLU A 190 -1.84 -6.12 -5.77
N THR A 191 -2.61 -5.12 -6.21
CA THR A 191 -2.04 -3.87 -6.77
C THR A 191 -1.63 -2.86 -5.72
#